data_AF-A0A3A6NWT1-F1
#
_entry.id   AF-A0A3A6NWT1-F1
#
_cell.length_a   1.000
_cell.length_b   1.000
_cell.length_c   1.000
_cell.angle_alpha   90.00
_cell.angle_beta   90.00
_cell.angle_gamma   90.00
#
_symmetry.space_group_name_H-M   'P 1'
#
loop_
_entity.id
_entity.type
_entity.pdbx_description
1 polymer ?
#
loop_
_entity_poly.entity_id
_entity_poly.type
_entity_poly.pdbx_seq_one_letter_code
_entity_poly.pdbx_strand_id
1 'polypeptide(L)' 'MTDIIAKPIKGKRVRMESGKILPLEGARVPRTSFWLRRANDGDVELLPLPVAKAATSVAKPETKTKD' A
#
# COMPACT_ATOMS: atom_id res chain seq x y z
N MET A 1 1.26 15.36 11.24
CA MET A 1 0.97 14.81 9.91
C MET A 1 -0.12 13.76 10.06
N THR A 2 -1.01 13.61 9.09
CA THR A 2 -2.06 12.57 9.13
C THR A 2 -1.57 11.31 8.44
N ASP A 3 -1.69 10.17 9.09
CA ASP A 3 -1.39 8.87 8.50
C ASP A 3 -2.64 8.26 7.84
N ILE A 4 -2.41 7.42 6.83
CA ILE A 4 -3.43 6.68 6.07
C ILE A 4 -2.95 5.25 5.81
N ILE A 5 -3.82 4.37 5.36
CA ILE A 5 -3.44 3.06 4.81
C ILE A 5 -3.41 3.18 3.29
N ALA A 6 -2.27 2.93 2.67
CA ALA A 6 -2.15 2.80 1.22
C ALA A 6 -2.08 1.32 0.84
N LYS A 7 -2.96 0.87 -0.05
CA LYS A 7 -3.05 -0.53 -0.52
C LYS A 7 -2.84 -0.60 -2.03
N PRO A 8 -1.95 -1.44 -2.58
CA PRO A 8 -1.74 -1.51 -4.02
C PRO A 8 -2.94 -2.17 -4.71
N ILE A 9 -3.35 -1.62 -5.85
CA ILE A 9 -4.39 -2.25 -6.67
C ILE A 9 -3.87 -3.60 -7.20
N LYS A 10 -4.73 -4.62 -7.25
CA LYS A 10 -4.37 -6.00 -7.63
C LYS A 10 -3.62 -6.02 -8.96
N GLY A 11 -2.38 -6.51 -8.94
CA GLY A 11 -1.47 -6.56 -10.11
C GLY A 11 -0.48 -5.38 -10.22
N LYS A 12 -0.69 -4.27 -9.51
CA LYS A 12 0.26 -3.14 -9.48
C LYS A 12 1.37 -3.40 -8.46
N ARG A 13 2.64 -3.19 -8.87
CA ARG A 13 3.83 -3.29 -8.01
C ARG A 13 4.31 -1.89 -7.61
N VAL A 14 3.69 -1.34 -6.57
CA VAL A 14 4.01 0.01 -6.07
C VAL A 14 5.24 -0.03 -5.16
N ARG A 15 6.13 0.96 -5.29
CA ARG A 15 7.22 1.21 -4.33
C ARG A 15 6.81 2.30 -3.35
N MET A 16 7.20 2.15 -2.09
CA MET A 16 7.22 3.21 -1.08
C MET A 16 8.31 4.24 -1.39
N GLU A 17 8.23 5.42 -0.78
CA GLU A 17 9.30 6.42 -0.80
C GLU A 17 10.64 5.85 -0.30
N SER A 18 10.61 4.92 0.67
CA SER A 18 11.78 4.18 1.17
C SER A 18 12.31 3.08 0.22
N GLY A 19 11.93 3.07 -1.06
CA GLY A 19 12.35 2.11 -2.09
C GLY A 19 11.76 0.69 -1.96
N LYS A 20 11.34 0.27 -0.77
CA LYS A 20 10.65 -1.01 -0.48
C LYS A 20 9.35 -1.13 -1.29
N ILE A 21 8.94 -2.36 -1.60
CA ILE A 21 7.66 -2.64 -2.27
C ILE A 21 6.52 -2.52 -1.24
N LEU A 22 5.40 -1.91 -1.63
CA LEU A 22 4.18 -1.87 -0.84
C LEU A 22 3.55 -3.27 -0.76
N PRO A 23 3.31 -3.86 0.43
CA PRO A 23 2.71 -5.19 0.55
C PRO A 23 1.26 -5.19 0.01
N LEU A 24 0.77 -6.34 -0.44
CA LEU A 24 -0.55 -6.46 -1.09
C LEU A 24 -1.72 -6.12 -0.14
N GLU A 25 -1.50 -6.34 1.16
CA GLU A 25 -2.34 -5.89 2.27
C GLU A 25 -2.57 -4.38 2.31
N GLY A 26 -1.57 -3.63 1.85
CA GLY A 26 -1.36 -2.23 2.17
C GLY A 26 -0.53 -1.99 3.42
N ALA A 27 -0.13 -0.75 3.64
CA ALA A 27 0.68 -0.32 4.79
C ALA A 27 0.21 1.04 5.32
N ARG A 28 0.39 1.26 6.62
CA ARG A 28 0.28 2.61 7.21
C ARG A 28 1.42 3.48 6.68
N VAL A 29 1.08 4.62 6.10
CA VAL A 29 2.00 5.60 5.51
C VAL A 29 1.53 7.02 5.83
N PRO A 30 2.45 8.01 5.93
CA PRO A 30 2.06 9.40 6.04
C PRO A 30 1.33 9.87 4.77
N ARG A 31 0.32 10.74 4.90
CA ARG A 31 -0.41 11.34 3.77
C ARG A 31 0.43 12.40 3.04
N THR A 32 1.44 11.93 2.29
CA THR A 32 2.28 12.75 1.42
C THR A 32 1.67 12.88 0.02
N SER A 33 2.11 13.88 -0.75
CA SER A 33 1.70 14.07 -2.15
C SER A 33 2.04 12.87 -3.05
N PHE A 34 3.05 12.07 -2.68
CA PHE A 34 3.41 10.82 -3.36
C PHE A 34 2.25 9.81 -3.34
N TRP A 35 1.65 9.58 -2.17
CA TRP A 35 0.53 8.65 -2.02
C TRP A 35 -0.75 9.17 -2.66
N LEU A 36 -1.03 10.47 -2.52
CA LEU A 36 -2.17 11.11 -3.21
C LEU A 36 -2.06 10.98 -4.72
N ARG A 37 -0.86 11.20 -5.28
CA ARG A 37 -0.61 10.99 -6.71
C ARG A 37 -0.79 9.52 -7.11
N ARG A 38 -0.23 8.56 -6.38
CA ARG A 38 -0.41 7.12 -6.66
C ARG A 38 -1.88 6.66 -6.62
N ALA A 39 -2.74 7.36 -5.87
CA ALA A 39 -4.17 7.12 -5.88
C ALA A 39 -4.81 7.59 -7.20
N ASN A 40 -4.51 8.83 -7.62
CA ASN A 40 -4.97 9.39 -8.89
C ASN A 40 -4.42 8.61 -10.11
N ASP A 41 -3.16 8.13 -10.03
CA ASP A 41 -2.52 7.29 -11.06
C ASP A 41 -3.12 5.85 -11.12
N GLY A 42 -4.10 5.50 -10.27
CA GLY A 42 -4.72 4.18 -10.23
C GLY A 42 -3.76 3.06 -9.83
N ASP A 43 -2.79 3.36 -8.96
CA ASP A 43 -1.79 2.41 -8.45
C ASP A 43 -2.09 1.93 -7.03
N VAL A 44 -2.67 2.79 -6.19
CA VAL A 44 -3.09 2.46 -4.83
C VAL A 44 -4.51 2.92 -4.52
N GLU A 45 -5.16 2.22 -3.59
CA GLU A 45 -6.33 2.68 -2.86
C GLU A 45 -5.85 3.31 -1.53
N LEU A 46 -6.47 4.43 -1.11
CA LEU A 46 -6.13 5.13 0.13
C LEU A 46 -7.30 5.07 1.11
N LEU A 47 -7.11 4.33 2.19
CA LEU A 47 -8.10 4.14 3.25
C LEU A 47 -7.75 5.01 4.47
N PRO A 48 -8.74 5.59 5.17
CA PRO A 48 -8.51 6.23 6.47
C PRO A 48 -8.04 5.19 7.50
N LEU A 49 -7.25 5.62 8.49
CA LEU A 49 -6.88 4.73 9.59
C LEU A 49 -8.13 4.35 10.42
N PRO A 50 -8.41 3.05 10.61
CA PRO A 50 -9.49 2.63 11.50
C PRO A 50 -9.11 2.91 12.95
N VAL A 51 -10.05 3.46 13.72
CA VAL A 51 -9.88 3.73 15.15
C VAL A 51 -10.04 2.43 15.95
N ALA A 52 -8.98 1.63 15.96
CA ALA A 52 -8.73 0.49 16.86
C ALA A 52 -9.87 -0.53 17.04
N LYS A 53 -10.06 -1.41 16.05
CA LYS A 53 -10.16 -2.86 16.32
C LYS A 53 -9.07 -3.59 15.53
N ALA A 54 -8.54 -4.66 16.11
CA ALA A 54 -7.22 -5.19 15.78
C ALA A 54 -7.21 -6.39 14.82
N ALA A 55 -6.07 -6.61 14.17
CA ALA A 55 -5.72 -7.74 13.30
C ALA A 55 -6.55 -7.83 11.99
N THR A 56 -6.04 -8.42 10.90
CA THR A 56 -5.03 -9.49 10.80
C THR A 56 -4.12 -9.28 9.58
N SER A 57 -2.84 -9.65 9.69
CA SER A 57 -1.90 -9.69 8.56
C SER A 57 -2.09 -10.94 7.70
N VAL A 58 -2.25 -10.79 6.38
CA VAL A 58 -2.50 -11.88 5.43
C VAL A 58 -1.58 -11.81 4.21
N ALA A 59 -0.97 -12.95 3.85
CA ALA A 59 -0.28 -13.23 2.59
C ALA A 59 0.95 -12.36 2.18
N LYS A 60 2.13 -12.82 2.63
CA LYS A 60 3.23 -13.14 1.70
C LYS A 60 2.98 -14.59 1.24
N PRO A 61 3.00 -14.89 -0.08
CA PRO A 61 4.23 -15.42 -0.71
C PRO A 61 4.65 -14.68 -1.99
N GLU A 62 5.92 -14.86 -2.39
CA GLU A 62 6.43 -14.46 -3.70
C GLU A 62 6.20 -15.53 -4.79
N THR A 63 6.25 -15.12 -6.07
CA THR A 63 6.84 -15.91 -7.17
C THR A 63 7.55 -14.99 -8.17
N LYS A 64 8.60 -15.48 -8.84
CA LYS A 64 9.44 -14.77 -9.82
C LYS A 64 9.64 -15.65 -11.07
N THR A 65 8.96 -15.31 -12.17
CA THR A 65 8.82 -16.05 -13.45
C THR A 65 8.37 -15.03 -14.51
N LYS A 66 8.62 -15.06 -15.83
CA LYS A 66 9.55 -15.77 -16.75
C LYS A 66 9.79 -17.27 -16.54
N ASP A 67 9.16 -18.10 -17.37
CA ASP A 67 9.85 -18.50 -18.61
C ASP A 67 9.29 -17.67 -19.79
#